data_AF-A0A517Z427-F1
#
_entry.id   AF-A0A517Z427-F1
#
_cell.length_a   1.000
_cell.length_b   1.000
_cell.length_c   1.000
_cell.angle_alpha   90.00
_cell.angle_beta   90.00
_cell.angle_gamma   90.00
#
_symmetry.space_group_name_H-M   'P 1'
#
loop_
_entity.id
_entity.type
_entity.pdbx_description
1 polymer ?
#
loop_
_entity_poly.entity_id
_entity_poly.type
_entity_poly.pdbx_seq_one_letter_code
_entity_poly.pdbx_strand_id
1 'polypeptide(L)'
;MMPFAIFGMQNRSADGPRQRSGKDPRVTLLKSSFKPGDWVVYRKTKFTPHPGPRAQDVHPTQGGDDYVYSVDKFWTVAEILEDGQLVLQTRRGKTHTISPEDPLLRKAGFLERLIYRERFPRLDTMTAAS
;
A
#
# COMPACT_ATOMS: atom_id res chain seq x y z
N MET A 1 -54.16 21.63 47.95
CA MET A 1 -54.35 21.27 46.53
C MET A 1 -53.14 20.43 46.11
N MET A 2 -53.36 19.29 45.45
CA MET A 2 -52.43 18.15 45.47
C MET A 2 -51.24 18.26 44.49
N PRO A 3 -50.06 17.72 44.82
CA PRO A 3 -49.08 17.28 43.83
C PRO A 3 -49.48 15.92 43.25
N PHE A 4 -49.49 15.78 41.92
CA PHE A 4 -49.70 14.49 41.25
C PHE A 4 -48.37 13.83 40.91
N ALA A 5 -48.22 12.55 41.26
CA ALA A 5 -47.09 11.71 40.88
C ALA A 5 -47.54 10.65 39.85
N ILE A 6 -47.01 10.74 38.63
CA ILE A 6 -47.05 9.76 37.53
C ILE A 6 -45.96 10.16 36.50
N PHE A 7 -45.33 9.29 35.72
CA PHE A 7 -45.46 7.84 35.53
C PHE A 7 -44.07 7.23 35.19
N GLY A 8 -43.81 5.96 35.55
CA GLY A 8 -42.55 5.29 35.18
C GLY A 8 -42.59 4.68 33.78
N MET A 9 -41.53 4.81 32.98
CA MET A 9 -41.39 4.08 31.71
C MET A 9 -39.95 3.63 31.48
N GLN A 10 -39.73 2.32 31.60
CA GLN A 10 -38.46 1.66 31.27
C GLN A 10 -38.38 1.46 29.74
N ASN A 11 -37.67 2.33 29.02
CA ASN A 11 -37.41 2.09 27.59
C ASN A 11 -36.36 0.99 27.41
N ARG A 12 -36.74 -0.05 26.66
CA ARG A 12 -35.92 -1.20 26.32
C ARG A 12 -35.08 -0.90 25.07
N SER A 13 -34.05 -1.73 24.87
CA SER A 13 -33.52 -2.26 23.59
C SER A 13 -33.95 -1.53 22.29
N ALA A 14 -33.06 -1.11 21.41
CA ALA A 14 -31.96 -1.92 20.87
C ALA A 14 -31.08 -1.05 19.96
N ASP A 15 -29.76 -1.29 19.94
CA ASP A 15 -28.99 -1.01 18.72
C ASP A 15 -27.83 -2.00 18.52
N GLY A 16 -27.47 -2.18 17.25
CA GLY A 16 -26.79 -3.35 16.67
C GLY A 16 -25.45 -3.79 17.27
N PRO A 17 -24.98 -4.99 16.84
CA PRO A 17 -23.81 -5.62 17.45
C PRO A 17 -22.55 -4.78 17.25
N ARG A 18 -21.84 -4.57 18.36
CA ARG A 18 -20.42 -4.18 18.41
C ARG A 18 -19.67 -4.93 17.31
N GLN A 19 -19.26 -4.23 16.26
CA GLN A 19 -18.48 -4.76 15.14
C GLN A 19 -17.21 -5.38 15.72
N ARG A 20 -17.23 -6.70 15.95
CA ARG A 20 -16.03 -7.46 16.24
C ARG A 20 -15.23 -7.39 14.97
N SER A 21 -14.05 -6.76 15.03
CA SER A 21 -13.04 -6.86 13.98
C SER A 21 -12.62 -8.33 13.87
N GLY A 22 -13.42 -9.08 13.11
CA GLY A 22 -13.11 -10.43 12.68
C GLY A 22 -11.97 -10.29 11.70
N LYS A 23 -10.74 -10.35 12.22
CA LYS A 23 -9.50 -10.30 11.45
C LYS A 23 -9.60 -11.35 10.35
N ASP A 24 -9.88 -10.90 9.12
CA ASP A 24 -10.25 -11.80 8.03
C ASP A 24 -9.09 -12.80 7.83
N PRO A 25 -9.33 -14.13 7.89
CA PRO A 25 -8.27 -15.11 7.76
C PRO A 25 -7.53 -15.00 6.42
N ARG A 26 -8.14 -14.41 5.38
CA ARG A 26 -7.45 -14.09 4.11
C ARG A 26 -6.30 -13.08 4.30
N VAL A 27 -6.54 -12.01 5.07
CA VAL A 27 -5.52 -11.01 5.41
C VAL A 27 -4.34 -11.66 6.17
N THR A 28 -4.61 -12.67 6.99
CA THR A 28 -3.56 -13.37 7.75
C THR A 28 -2.72 -14.32 6.89
N LEU A 29 -3.23 -14.79 5.75
CA LEU A 29 -2.48 -15.67 4.82
C LEU A 29 -1.56 -14.88 3.85
N LEU A 30 -1.93 -13.66 3.46
CA LEU A 30 -1.10 -12.75 2.67
C LEU A 30 0.19 -12.30 3.39
N LYS A 31 0.20 -12.44 4.72
CA LYS A 31 1.31 -12.17 5.65
C LYS A 31 2.60 -12.99 5.37
N SER A 32 2.59 -13.86 4.36
CA SER A 32 3.60 -14.91 4.15
C SER A 32 4.70 -14.54 3.13
N SER A 33 4.46 -13.58 2.22
CA SER A 33 5.41 -13.28 1.14
C SER A 33 6.42 -12.18 1.47
N PHE A 34 5.98 -10.99 1.87
CA PHE A 34 6.86 -9.83 2.02
C PHE A 34 7.36 -9.65 3.46
N LYS A 35 8.55 -9.07 3.63
CA LYS A 35 9.13 -8.71 4.93
C LYS A 35 9.65 -7.27 4.90
N PRO A 36 9.66 -6.53 6.03
CA PRO A 36 10.42 -5.28 6.12
C PRO A 36 11.86 -5.47 5.64
N GLY A 37 12.37 -4.53 4.84
CA GLY A 37 13.64 -4.63 4.15
C GLY A 37 13.62 -5.35 2.78
N ASP A 38 12.53 -6.03 2.38
CA ASP A 38 12.45 -6.62 1.04
C ASP A 38 12.47 -5.53 -0.04
N TRP A 39 13.26 -5.76 -1.08
CA TRP A 39 13.29 -4.94 -2.29
C TRP A 39 12.16 -5.35 -3.23
N VAL A 40 11.35 -4.38 -3.63
CA VAL A 40 10.18 -4.54 -4.49
C VAL A 40 10.25 -3.60 -5.69
N VAL A 41 9.61 -4.02 -6.78
CA VAL A 41 9.46 -3.24 -8.00
C VAL A 41 7.98 -3.02 -8.24
N TYR A 42 7.59 -1.76 -8.38
CA TYR A 42 6.23 -1.36 -8.73
C TYR A 42 6.18 -0.83 -10.16
N ARG A 43 5.43 -1.50 -11.03
CA ARG A 43 5.31 -1.15 -12.46
C ARG A 43 4.17 -0.16 -12.66
N LYS A 44 4.47 1.11 -12.92
CA LYS A 44 3.45 2.15 -13.17
C LYS A 44 3.37 2.52 -14.65
N THR A 45 2.23 2.27 -15.27
CA THR A 45 1.88 2.81 -16.59
C THR A 45 1.69 4.33 -16.54
N LYS A 46 2.09 5.01 -17.61
CA LYS A 46 1.94 6.45 -17.83
C LYS A 46 1.55 6.74 -19.28
N PHE A 47 0.89 7.88 -19.47
CA PHE A 47 0.55 8.47 -20.76
C PHE A 47 1.12 9.89 -20.73
N THR A 48 2.15 10.17 -21.54
CA THR A 48 2.74 11.51 -21.68
C THR A 48 3.44 11.64 -23.04
N PRO A 49 3.58 12.84 -23.63
CA PRO A 49 4.22 13.02 -24.93
C PRO A 49 5.74 12.77 -24.90
N HIS A 50 6.36 12.84 -23.72
CA HIS A 50 7.82 12.69 -23.55
C HIS A 50 8.15 11.48 -22.64
N PRO A 51 8.34 10.28 -23.20
CA PRO A 51 8.77 9.12 -22.43
C PRO A 51 10.17 9.34 -21.84
N GLY A 52 10.31 9.13 -20.53
CA GLY A 52 11.59 9.28 -19.84
C GLY A 52 12.57 8.13 -20.09
N PRO A 53 13.87 8.26 -19.76
CA PRO A 53 14.92 7.25 -20.01
C PRO A 53 14.81 5.95 -19.16
N ARG A 54 13.64 5.69 -18.56
CA ARG A 54 13.27 4.44 -17.87
C ARG A 54 11.91 3.91 -18.32
N ALA A 55 11.38 4.46 -19.42
CA ALA A 55 10.18 3.98 -20.06
C ALA A 55 10.48 2.62 -20.71
N GLN A 56 9.61 1.65 -20.45
CA GLN A 56 9.56 0.33 -21.04
C GLN A 56 8.20 0.17 -21.74
N ASP A 57 8.06 -0.77 -22.67
CA ASP A 57 6.81 -1.01 -23.43
C ASP A 57 6.25 0.30 -24.01
N VAL A 58 7.10 1.06 -24.72
CA VAL A 58 6.74 2.38 -25.26
C VAL A 58 5.95 2.20 -26.56
N HIS A 59 4.70 2.64 -26.56
CA HIS A 59 3.84 2.62 -27.73
C HIS A 59 3.20 4.00 -27.94
N PRO A 60 3.04 4.48 -29.19
CA PRO A 60 2.22 5.65 -29.47
C PRO A 60 0.76 5.37 -29.12
N THR A 61 0.03 6.37 -28.64
CA THR A 61 -1.43 6.27 -28.51
C THR A 61 -2.09 6.34 -29.89
N GLN A 62 -3.34 5.89 -29.99
CA GLN A 62 -4.06 5.81 -31.27
C GLN A 62 -4.26 7.18 -31.95
N GLY A 63 -4.19 8.29 -31.21
CA GLY A 63 -4.22 9.66 -31.73
C GLY A 63 -2.85 10.26 -32.09
N GLY A 64 -1.75 9.64 -31.65
CA GLY A 64 -0.38 10.11 -31.94
C GLY A 64 0.15 11.23 -31.02
N ASP A 65 -0.71 11.91 -30.26
CA ASP A 65 -0.31 13.02 -29.36
C ASP A 65 0.53 12.57 -28.15
N ASP A 66 0.39 11.31 -27.73
CA ASP A 66 0.93 10.77 -26.49
C ASP A 66 1.67 9.44 -26.72
N TYR A 67 2.56 9.10 -25.79
CA TYR A 67 3.09 7.75 -25.65
C TYR A 67 2.57 7.10 -24.37
N VAL A 68 2.07 5.87 -24.49
CA VAL A 68 1.87 4.97 -23.35
C VAL A 68 3.16 4.21 -23.08
N TYR A 69 3.56 4.14 -21.81
CA TYR A 69 4.74 3.37 -21.39
C TYR A 69 4.65 2.95 -19.93
N SER A 70 5.34 1.87 -19.59
CA SER A 70 5.54 1.37 -18.23
C SER A 70 6.81 1.97 -17.62
N VAL A 71 6.79 2.29 -16.32
CA VAL A 71 7.99 2.67 -15.56
C VAL A 71 8.09 1.84 -14.29
N ASP A 72 9.17 1.07 -14.18
CA ASP A 72 9.52 0.34 -12.98
C ASP A 72 10.06 1.28 -11.90
N LYS A 73 9.47 1.18 -10.70
CA LYS A 73 9.88 1.91 -9.51
C LYS A 73 10.47 0.96 -8.47
N PHE A 74 11.75 1.15 -8.19
CA PHE A 74 12.50 0.42 -7.17
C PHE A 74 12.24 1.02 -5.79
N TRP A 75 11.56 0.26 -4.93
CA TRP A 75 11.15 0.65 -3.58
C TRP A 75 11.55 -0.45 -2.58
N THR A 76 11.54 -0.12 -1.29
CA THR A 76 11.81 -1.07 -0.20
C THR A 76 10.61 -1.13 0.73
N VAL A 77 10.20 -2.32 1.21
CA VAL A 77 9.16 -2.47 2.23
C VAL A 77 9.69 -1.90 3.55
N ALA A 78 9.16 -0.77 4.02
CA ALA A 78 9.56 -0.16 5.28
C ALA A 78 8.90 -0.87 6.47
N GLU A 79 7.58 -1.07 6.40
CA GLU A 79 6.79 -1.74 7.43
C GLU A 79 5.60 -2.50 6.79
N ILE A 80 4.96 -3.35 7.59
CA ILE A 80 3.74 -4.09 7.24
C ILE A 80 2.73 -3.78 8.32
N LEU A 81 1.61 -3.17 7.94
CA LEU A 81 0.56 -2.72 8.86
C LEU A 81 -0.26 -3.91 9.40
N GLU A 82 -1.00 -3.68 10.50
CA GLU A 82 -1.78 -4.74 11.17
C GLU A 82 -2.92 -5.30 10.31
N ASP A 83 -3.38 -4.52 9.32
CA ASP A 83 -4.38 -4.85 8.30
C ASP A 83 -3.78 -5.58 7.08
N GLY A 84 -2.47 -5.84 7.09
CA GLY A 84 -1.75 -6.55 6.03
C GLY A 84 -1.26 -5.67 4.88
N GLN A 85 -1.51 -4.35 4.89
CA GLN A 85 -0.98 -3.45 3.87
C GLN A 85 0.53 -3.23 4.00
N LEU A 86 1.21 -3.00 2.87
CA LEU A 86 2.64 -2.76 2.81
C LEU A 86 2.91 -1.26 2.70
N VAL A 87 3.71 -0.71 3.61
CA VAL A 87 4.24 0.64 3.46
C VAL A 87 5.59 0.56 2.76
N LEU A 88 5.66 1.13 1.57
CA LEU A 88 6.82 1.09 0.69
C LEU A 88 7.52 2.44 0.69
N GLN A 89 8.83 2.46 0.94
CA GLN A 89 9.63 3.67 0.88
C GLN A 89 10.38 3.78 -0.45
N THR A 90 10.35 4.98 -1.03
CA THR A 90 11.11 5.35 -2.22
C THR A 90 12.53 5.82 -1.87
N ARG A 91 13.46 5.80 -2.83
CA ARG A 91 14.81 6.38 -2.66
C ARG A 91 14.82 7.86 -2.17
N ARG A 92 13.73 8.62 -2.34
CA ARG A 92 13.60 10.01 -1.84
C ARG A 92 12.86 10.10 -0.49
N GLY A 93 12.80 9.02 0.29
CA GLY A 93 12.15 8.98 1.60
C GLY A 93 10.61 8.95 1.57
N LYS A 94 9.97 9.33 0.45
CA LYS A 94 8.50 9.27 0.31
C LYS A 94 7.99 7.85 0.55
N THR A 95 6.92 7.73 1.33
CA THR A 95 6.21 6.48 1.61
C THR A 95 4.95 6.33 0.75
N HIS A 96 4.56 5.10 0.47
CA HIS A 96 3.34 4.73 -0.25
C HIS A 96 2.77 3.44 0.34
N THR A 97 1.50 3.44 0.75
CA THR A 97 0.81 2.25 1.24
C THR A 97 0.13 1.52 0.07
N ILE A 98 0.40 0.23 -0.11
CA ILE A 98 -0.11 -0.60 -1.22
C ILE A 98 -0.50 -1.99 -0.69
N SER A 99 -1.55 -2.60 -1.27
CA SER A 99 -1.92 -3.98 -0.97
C SER A 99 -0.85 -4.98 -1.44
N PRO A 100 -0.50 -6.02 -0.67
CA PRO A 100 0.37 -7.11 -1.13
C PRO A 100 -0.20 -7.89 -2.33
N GLU A 101 -1.49 -7.72 -2.65
CA GLU A 101 -2.19 -8.34 -3.77
C GLU A 101 -2.20 -7.49 -5.07
N ASP A 102 -1.61 -6.29 -5.05
CA ASP A 102 -1.55 -5.44 -6.25
C ASP A 102 -0.72 -6.14 -7.36
N PRO A 103 -1.30 -6.47 -8.54
CA PRO A 103 -0.59 -7.18 -9.61
C PRO A 103 0.55 -6.35 -10.23
N LEU A 104 0.60 -5.05 -9.96
CA LEU A 104 1.70 -4.17 -10.38
C LEU A 104 2.89 -4.21 -9.41
N LEU A 105 2.74 -4.82 -8.23
CA LEU A 105 3.77 -4.97 -7.21
C LEU A 105 4.40 -6.37 -7.27
N ARG A 106 5.72 -6.42 -7.53
CA ARG A 106 6.49 -7.66 -7.52
C ARG A 106 7.73 -7.54 -6.64
N LYS A 107 8.24 -8.67 -6.15
CA LYS A 107 9.59 -8.71 -5.57
C LYS A 107 10.64 -8.42 -6.65
N ALA A 108 11.70 -7.71 -6.29
CA ALA A 108 12.88 -7.58 -7.15
C ALA A 108 13.57 -8.94 -7.29
N GLY A 109 13.81 -9.39 -8.52
CA GLY A 109 14.53 -10.62 -8.85
C GLY A 109 16.04 -10.49 -8.61
N PHE A 110 16.76 -11.61 -8.52
CA PHE A 110 18.18 -11.64 -8.12
C PHE A 110 19.10 -10.70 -8.93
N LEU A 111 18.91 -10.61 -10.25
CA LEU A 111 19.69 -9.70 -11.10
C LEU A 111 19.38 -8.22 -10.82
N GLU A 112 18.11 -7.89 -10.58
CA GLU A 112 17.69 -6.53 -10.22
C GLU A 112 18.22 -6.14 -8.82
N ARG A 113 18.22 -7.08 -7.88
CA ARG A 113 18.83 -6.92 -6.56
C ARG A 113 20.34 -6.62 -6.69
N LEU A 114 21.05 -7.29 -7.59
CA LEU A 114 22.49 -7.08 -7.81
C LEU A 114 22.79 -5.75 -8.55
N ILE A 115 22.13 -5.51 -9.68
CA ILE A 115 22.38 -4.36 -10.57
C ILE A 115 21.88 -3.04 -9.94
N TYR A 116 20.76 -3.08 -9.22
CA TYR A 116 20.14 -1.88 -8.65
C TYR A 116 20.33 -1.74 -7.13
N ARG A 117 21.27 -2.47 -6.52
CA ARG A 117 21.58 -2.41 -5.08
C ARG A 117 21.77 -0.98 -4.53
N GLU A 118 22.30 -0.07 -5.35
CA GLU A 118 22.57 1.33 -5.00
C GLU A 118 21.36 2.26 -5.23
N ARG A 119 20.32 1.77 -5.91
CA ARG A 119 19.09 2.51 -6.20
C ARG A 119 17.99 2.23 -5.18
N PHE A 120 17.98 1.06 -4.54
CA PHE A 120 17.12 0.81 -3.39
C PHE A 120 17.53 1.74 -2.22
N PRO A 121 16.57 2.37 -1.53
CA PRO A 121 16.89 3.02 -0.27
C PRO A 121 17.41 1.95 0.71
N ARG A 122 18.55 2.25 1.34
CA ARG A 122 18.87 1.61 2.62
C ARG A 122 17.81 2.10 3.59
N LEU A 123 17.12 1.18 4.25
CA LEU A 123 16.37 1.50 5.45
C LEU A 123 17.41 1.70 6.54
N ASP A 124 17.96 2.91 6.62
CA ASP A 124 18.66 3.32 7.83
C ASP A 124 17.63 3.26 8.96
N THR A 125 17.89 2.46 9.99
CA THR A 125 16.95 2.15 11.08
C THR A 125 16.80 3.35 12.03
N MET A 126 16.28 4.44 11.49
CA MET A 126 16.18 5.77 12.11
C MET A 126 14.80 6.36 11.83
N THR A 127 13.79 5.90 12.55
CA THR A 127 12.77 6.72 13.24
C THR A 127 11.90 5.79 14.09
N ALA A 128 12.47 5.36 15.22
CA ALA A 128 11.74 4.91 16.39
C ALA A 128 12.27 5.75 17.57
N ALA A 129 12.06 7.06 17.48
CA ALA A 129 12.50 8.03 18.47
C ALA A 129 11.60 9.28 18.41
N SER A 130 11.18 9.73 19.60
CA SER A 130 10.29 10.88 19.89
C SER A 130 8.79 10.64 19.64
#